data_AF-A0A6H1BUK4-F1
#
_entry.id   AF-A0A6H1BUK4-F1
#
_cell.length_a   1.000
_cell.length_b   1.000
_cell.length_c   1.000
_cell.angle_alpha   90.00
_cell.angle_beta   90.00
_cell.angle_gamma   90.00
#
_symmetry.space_group_name_H-M   'P 1'
#
loop_
_entity.id
_entity.type
_entity.pdbx_description
1 polymer ?
#
loop_
_entity_poly.entity_id
_entity_poly.type
_entity_poly.pdbx_seq_one_letter_code
_entity_poly.pdbx_strand_id
1 'polypeptide(L)'
;MTCKTPGCSRGGQTRRGMCRACYERWRLRQHAYGRFQPLVVDAEPARRHITAMRDIGLTWRTISNLSGVDRKQVADICRGAKMTSRDVADRILATRIPTAAHEVAPDDGRVPAIGTTRRIQALVANGWTQSYIAEQVGITVANMVPLTFGRQPMVQAAKARTVAALFDRLQLEQGPSTRARNIGRKYGWALPLEWDDDAIDNPDATPIVSRRTKRDDFLGPVIERREKVFELTRNGLSSAQIADQLGVDPRTITRDRGAAA
;
A
#
# COMPACT_ATOMS: atom_id res chain seq x y z
N MET A 1 28.87 8.87 -41.43
CA MET A 1 28.69 7.44 -41.08
C MET A 1 28.27 6.67 -42.32
N THR A 2 28.96 5.56 -42.62
CA THR A 2 28.63 4.67 -43.75
C THR A 2 27.34 3.89 -43.48
N CYS A 3 26.69 3.40 -44.53
CA CYS A 3 25.50 2.57 -44.43
C CYS A 3 25.84 1.25 -43.70
N LYS A 4 25.03 0.87 -42.72
CA LYS A 4 25.19 -0.38 -41.94
C LYS A 4 25.07 -1.65 -42.79
N THR A 5 24.48 -1.58 -43.98
CA THR A 5 24.31 -2.74 -44.85
C THR A 5 25.66 -3.15 -45.46
N PRO A 6 26.11 -4.42 -45.29
CA PRO A 6 27.37 -4.90 -45.86
C PRO A 6 27.46 -4.62 -47.37
N GLY A 7 28.62 -4.13 -47.82
CA GLY A 7 28.88 -3.81 -49.23
C GLY A 7 28.22 -2.52 -49.75
N CYS A 8 27.57 -1.71 -48.90
CA CYS A 8 26.98 -0.44 -49.31
C CYS A 8 27.92 0.74 -49.04
N SER A 9 28.40 1.40 -50.09
CA SER A 9 29.26 2.59 -50.01
C SER A 9 28.51 3.89 -49.69
N ARG A 10 27.17 3.87 -49.65
CA ARG A 10 26.35 5.06 -49.37
C ARG A 10 26.45 5.45 -47.89
N GLY A 11 26.18 6.71 -47.57
CA GLY A 11 26.03 7.16 -46.18
C GLY A 11 24.77 6.59 -45.51
N GLY A 12 24.84 6.32 -44.20
CA GLY A 12 23.66 6.01 -43.38
C GLY A 12 22.78 7.25 -43.22
N GLN A 13 21.51 7.16 -43.62
CA GLN A 13 20.57 8.29 -43.63
C GLN A 13 19.36 8.08 -42.71
N THR A 14 19.06 6.83 -42.32
CA THR A 14 17.93 6.51 -41.44
C THR A 14 18.39 6.33 -39.99
N ARG A 15 17.45 6.34 -39.04
CA ARG A 15 17.71 6.02 -37.62
C ARG A 15 18.28 4.61 -37.39
N ARG A 16 18.17 3.71 -38.38
CA ARG A 16 18.77 2.36 -38.35
C ARG A 16 20.17 2.32 -38.96
N GLY A 17 20.76 3.48 -39.30
CA GLY A 17 22.09 3.60 -39.90
C GLY A 17 22.17 3.13 -41.35
N MET A 18 21.04 2.93 -42.04
CA MET A 18 21.01 2.48 -43.43
C MET A 18 20.75 3.65 -44.39
N CYS A 19 21.21 3.57 -45.64
CA CYS A 19 20.71 4.45 -46.69
C CYS A 19 19.23 4.13 -47.01
N ARG A 20 18.47 5.07 -47.60
CA ARG A 20 17.04 4.89 -47.90
C ARG A 20 16.74 3.60 -48.69
N ALA A 21 17.52 3.30 -49.73
CA ALA A 21 17.32 2.11 -50.58
C ALA A 21 17.62 0.78 -49.87
N CYS A 22 18.60 0.77 -48.96
CA CYS A 22 18.88 -0.42 -48.15
C CYS A 22 17.84 -0.59 -47.04
N TYR A 23 17.36 0.51 -46.45
CA TYR A 23 16.29 0.48 -45.47
C TYR A 23 14.99 -0.08 -46.06
N GLU A 24 14.57 0.35 -47.25
CA GLU A 24 13.31 -0.14 -47.84
C GLU A 24 13.37 -1.63 -48.16
N ARG A 25 14.48 -2.10 -48.74
CA ARG A 25 14.72 -3.54 -48.97
C ARG A 25 14.72 -4.34 -47.67
N TRP A 26 15.37 -3.84 -46.63
CA TRP A 26 15.36 -4.47 -45.31
C TRP A 26 13.96 -4.49 -44.71
N ARG A 27 13.23 -3.36 -44.76
CA ARG A 27 11.87 -3.19 -44.23
C ARG A 27 10.89 -4.16 -44.88
N LEU A 28 10.87 -4.24 -46.22
CA LEU A 28 10.00 -5.16 -46.95
C LEU A 28 10.25 -6.62 -46.54
N ARG A 29 11.52 -7.04 -46.43
CA ARG A 29 11.88 -8.38 -45.93
C ARG A 29 11.37 -8.60 -44.50
N GLN A 30 11.57 -7.65 -43.60
CA GLN A 30 11.07 -7.78 -42.22
C GLN A 30 9.55 -7.89 -42.16
N HIS A 31 8.82 -7.14 -42.99
CA HIS A 31 7.37 -7.27 -43.09
C HIS A 31 6.96 -8.65 -43.62
N ALA A 32 7.59 -9.14 -44.70
CA ALA A 32 7.32 -10.47 -45.24
C ALA A 32 7.59 -11.59 -44.23
N TYR A 33 8.60 -11.43 -43.37
CA TYR A 33 8.90 -12.39 -42.30
C TYR A 33 8.10 -12.17 -41.01
N GLY A 34 7.21 -11.17 -40.94
CA GLY A 34 6.48 -10.83 -39.71
C GLY A 34 7.35 -10.33 -38.56
N ARG A 35 8.61 -9.97 -38.82
CA ARG A 35 9.61 -9.54 -37.83
C ARG A 35 9.75 -8.02 -37.73
N PHE A 36 9.00 -7.26 -38.52
CA PHE A 36 9.11 -5.81 -38.52
C PHE A 36 8.63 -5.23 -37.19
N GLN A 37 9.56 -4.64 -36.44
CA GLN A 37 9.25 -3.89 -35.24
C GLN A 37 9.48 -2.39 -35.49
N PRO A 38 8.45 -1.53 -35.36
CA PRO A 38 8.64 -0.09 -35.48
C PRO A 38 9.44 0.43 -34.29
N LEU A 39 10.31 1.43 -34.54
CA LEU A 39 11.12 2.08 -33.50
C LEU A 39 10.31 3.03 -32.60
N VAL A 40 9.15 3.44 -33.10
CA VAL A 40 8.24 4.37 -32.44
C VAL A 40 6.86 3.72 -32.44
N VAL A 41 6.19 3.75 -31.29
CA VAL A 41 4.89 3.12 -31.05
C VAL A 41 3.93 4.15 -30.48
N ASP A 42 2.64 3.80 -30.49
CA ASP A 42 1.62 4.58 -29.78
C ASP A 42 2.01 4.70 -28.30
N ALA A 43 1.94 5.92 -27.78
CA ALA A 43 2.27 6.22 -26.40
C ALA A 43 1.10 5.98 -25.43
N GLU A 44 -0.13 5.75 -25.93
CA GLU A 44 -1.31 5.60 -25.09
C GLU A 44 -1.23 4.44 -24.08
N PRO A 45 -0.75 3.23 -24.42
CA PRO A 45 -0.59 2.16 -23.43
C PRO A 45 0.37 2.54 -22.29
N ALA A 46 1.51 3.16 -22.63
CA ALA A 46 2.49 3.63 -21.65
C ALA A 46 1.91 4.76 -20.79
N ARG A 47 1.11 5.65 -21.40
CA ARG A 47 0.42 6.73 -20.69
C ARG A 47 -0.55 6.19 -19.64
N ARG A 48 -1.44 5.28 -20.01
CA ARG A 48 -2.37 4.62 -19.08
C ARG A 48 -1.64 3.98 -17.91
N HIS A 49 -0.53 3.30 -18.19
CA HIS A 49 0.29 2.65 -17.17
C HIS A 49 0.93 3.66 -16.21
N ILE A 50 1.44 4.77 -16.73
CA ILE A 50 1.94 5.88 -15.91
C ILE A 50 0.82 6.49 -15.06
N THR A 51 -0.36 6.71 -15.64
CA THR A 51 -1.51 7.24 -14.90
C THR A 51 -1.91 6.32 -13.75
N ALA A 52 -1.99 5.00 -13.97
CA ALA A 52 -2.27 4.06 -12.90
C ALA A 52 -1.26 4.14 -11.74
N MET A 53 0.04 4.24 -12.04
CA MET A 53 1.07 4.48 -11.01
C MET A 53 0.91 5.84 -10.29
N ARG A 54 0.45 6.87 -11.00
CA ARG A 54 0.18 8.20 -10.44
C ARG A 54 -1.03 8.20 -9.52
N ASP A 55 -2.06 7.42 -9.84
CA ASP A 55 -3.29 7.32 -9.05
C ASP A 55 -3.03 6.68 -7.67
N ILE A 56 -2.05 5.76 -7.58
CA ILE A 56 -1.54 5.22 -6.31
C ILE A 56 -0.72 6.27 -5.52
N GLY A 57 -0.32 7.36 -6.17
CA GLY A 57 0.42 8.45 -5.55
C GLY A 57 1.92 8.45 -5.82
N LEU A 58 2.43 7.65 -6.76
CA LEU A 58 3.84 7.69 -7.13
C LEU A 58 4.19 9.02 -7.81
N THR A 59 5.37 9.56 -7.51
CA THR A 59 5.86 10.78 -8.17
C THR A 59 6.50 10.46 -9.51
N TRP A 60 6.60 11.46 -10.40
CA TRP A 60 7.36 11.35 -11.66
C TRP A 60 8.80 10.87 -11.45
N ARG A 61 9.44 11.31 -10.36
CA ARG A 61 10.79 10.89 -10.00
C ARG A 61 10.83 9.40 -9.63
N THR A 62 9.88 8.94 -8.84
CA THR A 62 9.77 7.52 -8.46
C THR A 62 9.52 6.65 -9.69
N ILE A 63 8.59 7.02 -10.57
CA ILE A 63 8.31 6.29 -11.81
C ILE A 63 9.52 6.25 -12.74
N SER A 64 10.23 7.37 -12.87
CA SER A 64 11.49 7.47 -13.64
C SER A 64 12.55 6.51 -13.09
N ASN A 65 12.74 6.46 -11.77
CA ASN A 65 13.69 5.54 -11.15
C ASN A 65 13.30 4.06 -11.36
N LEU A 66 12.00 3.72 -11.24
CA LEU A 66 11.51 2.34 -11.38
C LEU A 66 11.60 1.83 -12.82
N SER A 67 11.22 2.65 -13.80
CA SER A 67 11.29 2.29 -15.23
C SER A 67 12.68 2.49 -15.84
N GLY A 68 13.52 3.28 -15.16
CA GLY A 68 14.79 3.83 -15.64
C GLY A 68 14.64 4.72 -16.90
N VAL A 69 13.43 5.19 -17.19
CA VAL A 69 13.14 6.15 -18.27
C VAL A 69 13.37 7.56 -17.72
N ASP A 70 13.92 8.45 -18.55
CA ASP A 70 14.17 9.83 -18.13
C ASP A 70 12.88 10.56 -17.71
N ARG A 71 12.95 11.34 -16.63
CA ARG A 71 11.79 12.03 -16.05
C ARG A 71 11.07 12.93 -17.06
N LYS A 72 11.80 13.57 -17.99
CA LYS A 72 11.20 14.41 -19.03
C LYS A 72 10.37 13.57 -19.99
N GLN A 73 10.85 12.39 -20.39
CA GLN A 73 10.13 11.49 -21.28
C GLN A 73 8.84 10.96 -20.63
N VAL A 74 8.90 10.57 -19.36
CA VAL A 74 7.70 10.16 -18.60
C VAL A 74 6.68 11.30 -18.56
N ALA A 75 7.13 12.53 -18.30
CA ALA A 75 6.27 13.71 -18.27
C ALA A 75 5.69 14.07 -19.66
N ASP A 76 6.46 13.94 -20.74
CA ASP A 76 6.00 14.19 -22.11
C ASP A 76 4.91 13.19 -22.54
N ILE A 77 5.08 11.90 -22.19
CA ILE A 77 4.07 10.87 -22.46
C ILE A 77 2.76 11.19 -21.75
N CYS A 78 2.81 11.57 -20.47
CA CYS A 78 1.61 11.94 -19.74
C CYS A 78 0.95 13.22 -20.28
N ARG A 79 1.75 14.20 -20.73
CA ARG A 79 1.24 15.49 -21.24
C ARG A 79 0.55 15.40 -22.60
N GLY A 80 0.61 14.27 -23.29
CA GLY A 80 -0.12 14.13 -24.55
C GLY A 80 0.70 13.63 -25.74
N ALA A 81 1.95 13.19 -25.57
CA ALA A 81 2.71 12.64 -26.69
C ALA A 81 1.92 11.52 -27.39
N LYS A 82 1.70 11.64 -28.71
CA LYS A 82 1.00 10.61 -29.49
C LYS A 82 1.84 9.37 -29.70
N MET A 83 3.16 9.55 -29.77
CA MET A 83 4.11 8.53 -30.16
C MET A 83 5.32 8.58 -29.23
N THR A 84 5.87 7.42 -28.87
CA THR A 84 7.09 7.30 -28.06
C THR A 84 7.99 6.21 -28.63
N SER A 85 9.27 6.16 -28.24
CA SER A 85 10.13 5.06 -28.67
C SER A 85 9.62 3.73 -28.10
N ARG A 86 9.79 2.66 -28.87
CA ARG A 86 9.43 1.30 -28.43
C ARG A 86 10.12 0.94 -27.11
N ASP A 87 11.42 1.20 -27.00
CA ASP A 87 12.20 0.94 -25.78
C ASP A 87 11.60 1.65 -24.55
N VAL A 88 11.20 2.92 -24.69
CA VAL A 88 10.59 3.66 -23.58
C VAL A 88 9.22 3.07 -23.22
N ALA A 89 8.38 2.75 -24.21
CA ALA A 89 7.09 2.13 -23.95
C ALA A 89 7.23 0.78 -23.25
N ASP A 90 8.10 -0.09 -23.76
CA ASP A 90 8.31 -1.44 -23.22
C ASP A 90 8.83 -1.38 -21.77
N ARG A 91 9.75 -0.45 -21.46
CA ARG A 91 10.26 -0.27 -20.09
C ARG A 91 9.20 0.26 -19.12
N ILE A 92 8.36 1.21 -19.55
CA ILE A 92 7.24 1.69 -18.74
C ILE A 92 6.26 0.55 -18.48
N LEU A 93 5.85 -0.17 -19.53
CA LEU A 93 4.87 -1.27 -19.42
C LEU A 93 5.40 -2.45 -18.60
N ALA A 94 6.70 -2.71 -18.62
CA ALA A 94 7.33 -3.74 -17.80
C ALA A 94 7.46 -3.34 -16.31
N THR A 95 7.26 -2.07 -15.97
CA THR A 95 7.37 -1.60 -14.58
C THR A 95 6.16 -2.11 -13.78
N ARG A 96 6.41 -2.85 -12.69
CA ARG A 96 5.35 -3.30 -11.78
C ARG A 96 4.66 -2.10 -11.11
N ILE A 97 3.33 -2.12 -11.09
CA ILE A 97 2.53 -1.19 -10.30
C ILE A 97 2.46 -1.73 -8.86
N PRO A 98 2.98 -1.00 -7.85
CA PRO A 98 2.85 -1.41 -6.44
C PRO A 98 1.41 -1.21 -5.95
N THR A 99 1.01 -1.87 -4.87
CA THR A 99 -0.31 -1.67 -4.24
C THR A 99 -0.35 -0.32 -3.51
N ALA A 100 0.76 0.07 -2.88
CA ALA A 100 0.87 1.34 -2.17
C ALA A 100 2.16 2.11 -2.51
N ALA A 101 2.06 3.45 -2.56
CA ALA A 101 3.19 4.30 -2.93
C ALA A 101 4.39 4.19 -1.97
N HIS A 102 4.12 3.90 -0.70
CA HIS A 102 5.15 3.81 0.33
C HIS A 102 5.98 2.51 0.25
N GLU A 103 5.66 1.56 -0.62
CA GLU A 103 6.47 0.34 -0.79
C GLU A 103 7.76 0.61 -1.58
N VAL A 104 7.68 1.52 -2.55
CA VAL A 104 8.75 1.77 -3.53
C VAL A 104 9.35 3.18 -3.44
N ALA A 105 8.70 4.08 -2.69
CA ALA A 105 9.23 5.42 -2.50
C ALA A 105 10.47 5.42 -1.59
N PRO A 106 11.48 6.28 -1.86
CA PRO A 106 12.63 6.44 -0.98
C PRO A 106 12.19 6.93 0.41
N ASP A 107 12.98 6.65 1.46
CA ASP A 107 12.61 6.93 2.86
C ASP A 107 12.17 8.38 3.14
N ASP A 108 12.89 9.33 2.56
CA ASP A 108 12.63 10.77 2.66
C ASP A 108 11.53 11.26 1.69
N GLY A 109 11.10 10.39 0.78
CA GLY A 109 10.05 10.65 -0.20
C GLY A 109 8.69 10.92 0.45
N ARG A 110 7.92 11.84 -0.13
CA ARG A 110 6.56 12.15 0.32
C ARG A 110 5.54 11.30 -0.44
N VAL A 111 4.65 10.64 0.29
CA VAL A 111 3.54 9.82 -0.23
C VAL A 111 2.21 10.30 0.34
N PRO A 112 1.06 10.02 -0.33
CA PRO A 112 -0.25 10.32 0.22
C PRO A 112 -0.43 9.73 1.62
N ALA A 113 -0.97 10.51 2.54
CA ALA A 113 -1.15 10.09 3.93
C ALA A 113 -2.44 9.28 4.17
N ILE A 114 -3.27 9.06 3.15
CA ILE A 114 -4.61 8.49 3.30
C ILE A 114 -4.62 7.10 3.93
N GLY A 115 -3.83 6.15 3.41
CA GLY A 115 -3.78 4.81 4.00
C GLY A 115 -3.02 4.76 5.32
N THR A 116 -2.07 5.69 5.57
CA THR A 116 -1.47 5.86 6.90
C THR A 116 -2.52 6.31 7.92
N THR A 117 -3.34 7.30 7.53
CA THR A 117 -4.45 7.83 8.34
C THR A 117 -5.46 6.73 8.65
N ARG A 118 -5.91 5.98 7.63
CA ARG A 118 -6.89 4.89 7.79
C ARG A 118 -6.38 3.78 8.69
N ARG A 119 -5.13 3.35 8.54
CA ARG A 119 -4.50 2.36 9.43
C ARG A 119 -4.46 2.83 10.89
N ILE A 120 -4.06 4.07 11.14
CA ILE A 120 -4.06 4.64 12.50
C ILE A 120 -5.47 4.70 13.07
N GLN A 121 -6.44 5.20 12.30
CA GLN A 121 -7.85 5.29 12.70
C GLN A 121 -8.41 3.91 13.05
N ALA A 122 -8.10 2.89 12.24
CA ALA A 122 -8.52 1.52 12.46
C ALA A 122 -7.91 0.92 13.73
N LEU A 123 -6.62 1.13 13.99
CA LEU A 123 -6.00 0.70 15.25
C LEU A 123 -6.64 1.39 16.46
N VAL A 124 -6.97 2.69 16.35
CA VAL A 124 -7.69 3.40 17.42
C VAL A 124 -9.10 2.84 17.62
N ALA A 125 -9.82 2.55 16.53
CA ALA A 125 -11.13 1.91 16.57
C ALA A 125 -11.07 0.48 17.14
N ASN A 126 -9.92 -0.19 17.03
CA ASN A 126 -9.67 -1.49 17.65
C ASN A 126 -9.17 -1.41 19.10
N GLY A 127 -8.91 -0.20 19.63
CA GLY A 127 -8.60 0.02 21.05
C GLY A 127 -7.15 0.38 21.37
N TRP A 128 -6.30 0.60 20.36
CA TRP A 128 -4.94 1.07 20.56
C TRP A 128 -4.91 2.60 20.76
N THR A 129 -4.20 3.10 21.76
CA THR A 129 -4.20 4.54 22.04
C THR A 129 -3.29 5.29 21.07
N GLN A 130 -3.62 6.54 20.74
CA GLN A 130 -2.76 7.39 19.91
C GLN A 130 -1.35 7.56 20.51
N SER A 131 -1.24 7.59 21.84
CA SER A 131 0.05 7.65 22.54
C SER A 131 0.90 6.41 22.28
N TYR A 132 0.30 5.21 22.40
CA TYR A 132 0.99 3.96 22.11
C TYR A 132 1.43 3.88 20.64
N ILE A 133 0.53 4.22 19.70
CA ILE A 133 0.87 4.22 18.27
C ILE A 133 2.01 5.22 18.00
N ALA A 134 1.99 6.40 18.63
CA ALA A 134 3.00 7.44 18.44
C ALA A 134 4.39 6.99 18.93
N GLU A 135 4.45 6.35 20.10
CA GLU A 135 5.65 5.74 20.64
C GLU A 135 6.23 4.68 19.69
N GLN A 136 5.39 3.75 19.22
CA GLN A 136 5.80 2.68 18.31
C GLN A 136 6.30 3.18 16.95
N VAL A 137 5.75 4.30 16.46
CA VAL A 137 6.16 4.94 15.20
C VAL A 137 7.36 5.88 15.38
N GLY A 138 7.73 6.19 16.63
CA GLY A 138 8.78 7.16 16.95
C GLY A 138 8.42 8.57 16.51
N ILE A 139 7.20 9.02 16.81
CA ILE A 139 6.76 10.41 16.64
C ILE A 139 6.10 10.93 17.92
N THR A 140 6.00 12.25 18.05
CA THR A 140 5.30 12.85 19.19
C THR A 140 3.78 12.69 19.05
N VAL A 141 3.07 12.64 20.18
CA VAL A 141 1.60 12.62 20.19
C VAL A 141 1.02 13.86 19.51
N ALA A 142 1.68 15.01 19.64
CA ALA A 142 1.30 16.24 18.95
C ALA A 142 1.30 16.09 17.42
N ASN A 143 2.21 15.30 16.85
CA ASN A 143 2.26 15.00 15.42
C ASN A 143 1.29 13.88 15.02
N MET A 144 0.94 12.99 15.95
CA MET A 144 -0.01 11.90 15.72
C MET A 144 -1.45 12.42 15.51
N VAL A 145 -1.87 13.44 16.27
CA VAL A 145 -3.25 13.94 16.22
C VAL A 145 -3.61 14.48 14.81
N PRO A 146 -2.84 15.41 14.19
CA PRO A 146 -3.13 15.87 12.83
C PRO A 146 -3.17 14.74 11.80
N LEU A 147 -2.29 13.75 11.92
CA LEU A 147 -2.25 12.59 11.02
C LEU A 147 -3.50 11.72 11.18
N THR A 148 -3.89 11.41 12.42
CA THR A 148 -5.11 10.63 12.73
C THR A 148 -6.37 11.27 12.17
N PHE A 149 -6.46 12.60 12.18
CA PHE A 149 -7.61 13.35 11.66
C PHE A 149 -7.47 13.75 10.17
N GLY A 150 -6.48 13.22 9.45
CA GLY A 150 -6.31 13.48 8.02
C GLY A 150 -5.98 14.93 7.67
N ARG A 151 -5.47 15.72 8.62
CA ARG A 151 -5.07 17.13 8.41
C ARG A 151 -3.75 17.27 7.66
N GLN A 152 -3.00 16.18 7.54
CA GLN A 152 -1.76 16.11 6.77
C GLN A 152 -2.02 15.34 5.48
N PRO A 153 -1.90 15.95 4.29
CA PRO A 153 -2.18 15.28 3.03
C PRO A 153 -1.06 14.31 2.62
N MET A 154 0.17 14.54 3.10
CA MET A 154 1.37 13.82 2.68
C MET A 154 2.25 13.50 3.87
N VAL A 155 2.77 12.28 3.93
CA VAL A 155 3.69 11.78 4.97
C VAL A 155 5.01 11.30 4.34
N GLN A 156 6.08 11.16 5.13
CA GLN A 156 7.30 10.49 4.67
C GLN A 156 7.04 8.99 4.46
N ALA A 157 7.59 8.43 3.38
CA ALA A 157 7.42 7.02 3.04
C ALA A 157 7.95 6.09 4.14
N ALA A 158 9.07 6.45 4.79
CA ALA A 158 9.58 5.70 5.95
C ALA A 158 8.54 5.59 7.07
N LYS A 159 7.85 6.69 7.40
CA LYS A 159 6.82 6.70 8.45
C LYS A 159 5.55 5.95 8.03
N ALA A 160 5.15 6.04 6.76
CA ALA A 160 4.06 5.23 6.22
C ALA A 160 4.38 3.73 6.33
N ARG A 161 5.61 3.30 5.98
CA ARG A 161 6.08 1.92 6.18
C ARG A 161 6.05 1.49 7.65
N THR A 162 6.51 2.33 8.57
CA THR A 162 6.45 2.02 10.01
C THR A 162 5.02 1.82 10.50
N VAL A 163 4.08 2.66 10.05
CA VAL A 163 2.66 2.52 10.39
C VAL A 163 2.05 1.26 9.75
N ALA A 164 2.38 0.96 8.50
CA ALA A 164 1.94 -0.28 7.84
C ALA A 164 2.40 -1.52 8.61
N ALA A 165 3.70 -1.59 8.94
CA ALA A 165 4.25 -2.69 9.73
C ALA A 165 3.69 -2.77 11.17
N LEU A 166 3.24 -1.64 11.73
CA LEU A 166 2.53 -1.63 13.02
C LEU A 166 1.09 -2.14 12.88
N PHE A 167 0.42 -1.75 11.79
CA PHE A 167 -0.92 -2.22 11.46
C PHE A 167 -0.93 -3.74 11.26
N ASP A 168 -0.03 -4.27 10.44
CA ASP A 168 0.05 -5.71 10.14
C ASP A 168 0.20 -6.56 11.41
N ARG A 169 0.93 -6.05 12.39
CA ARG A 169 1.17 -6.73 13.67
C ARG A 169 -0.04 -6.70 14.60
N LEU A 170 -0.80 -5.59 14.60
CA LEU A 170 -1.84 -5.32 15.60
C LEU A 170 -3.26 -5.47 15.07
N GLN A 171 -3.45 -5.64 13.77
CA GLN A 171 -4.77 -5.64 13.15
C GLN A 171 -5.68 -6.78 13.66
N LEU A 172 -5.09 -7.91 14.06
CA LEU A 172 -5.81 -9.07 14.62
C LEU A 172 -5.95 -9.01 16.15
N GLU A 173 -5.34 -8.03 16.82
CA GLU A 173 -5.32 -7.91 18.27
C GLU A 173 -6.16 -6.72 18.74
N GLN A 174 -7.12 -6.99 19.64
CA GLN A 174 -7.87 -5.90 20.26
C GLN A 174 -6.98 -5.13 21.25
N GLY A 175 -6.85 -3.82 21.02
CA GLY A 175 -6.13 -2.95 21.95
C GLY A 175 -6.88 -2.79 23.28
N PRO A 176 -6.18 -2.58 24.41
CA PRO A 176 -6.77 -2.65 25.75
C PRO A 176 -7.69 -1.47 26.09
N SER A 177 -7.67 -0.38 25.32
CA SER A 177 -8.34 0.87 25.70
C SER A 177 -9.79 0.97 25.21
N THR A 178 -10.75 0.83 26.13
CA THR A 178 -12.16 1.17 25.88
C THR A 178 -12.35 2.62 25.44
N ARG A 179 -11.52 3.55 25.96
CA ARG A 179 -11.57 4.97 25.56
C ARG A 179 -11.20 5.15 24.09
N ALA A 180 -10.16 4.47 23.61
CA ALA A 180 -9.78 4.51 22.19
C ALA A 180 -10.90 3.95 21.29
N ARG A 181 -11.50 2.80 21.65
CA ARG A 181 -12.65 2.25 20.93
C ARG A 181 -13.83 3.23 20.87
N ASN A 182 -14.14 3.90 21.98
CA ASN A 182 -15.18 4.92 22.01
C ASN A 182 -14.87 6.13 21.12
N ILE A 183 -13.60 6.52 20.98
CA ILE A 183 -13.18 7.54 20.01
C ILE A 183 -13.44 7.05 18.59
N GLY A 184 -13.00 5.84 18.24
CA GLY A 184 -13.25 5.26 16.92
C GLY A 184 -14.73 5.23 16.57
N ARG A 185 -15.60 4.78 17.49
CA ARG A 185 -17.06 4.84 17.31
C ARG A 185 -17.58 6.26 17.14
N LYS A 186 -17.12 7.21 17.96
CA LYS A 186 -17.56 8.61 17.89
C LYS A 186 -17.27 9.23 16.53
N TYR A 187 -16.15 8.88 15.91
CA TYR A 187 -15.74 9.40 14.60
C TYR A 187 -16.11 8.48 13.43
N GLY A 188 -16.78 7.35 13.69
CA GLY A 188 -17.17 6.39 12.65
C GLY A 188 -15.98 5.72 11.95
N TRP A 189 -14.85 5.56 12.64
CA TRP A 189 -13.68 4.90 12.08
C TRP A 189 -13.90 3.38 12.01
N ALA A 190 -13.68 2.85 10.81
CA ALA A 190 -13.75 1.41 10.53
C ALA A 190 -12.64 0.64 11.27
N LEU A 191 -12.90 -0.63 11.58
CA LEU A 191 -11.94 -1.56 12.15
C LEU A 191 -10.89 -2.03 11.13
N PRO A 192 -9.79 -2.65 11.59
CA PRO A 192 -8.76 -3.18 10.70
C PRO A 192 -9.34 -4.12 9.65
N LEU A 193 -10.10 -5.14 10.07
CA LEU A 193 -10.69 -6.16 9.17
C LEU A 193 -11.89 -5.67 8.34
N GLU A 194 -12.30 -4.42 8.51
CA GLU A 194 -13.30 -3.79 7.64
C GLU A 194 -12.66 -3.12 6.43
N TRP A 195 -11.34 -2.96 6.44
CA TRP A 195 -10.56 -2.54 5.27
C TRP A 195 -10.04 -3.76 4.51
N ASP A 196 -10.03 -3.64 3.18
CA ASP A 196 -9.25 -4.53 2.32
C ASP A 196 -7.80 -4.04 2.31
N ASP A 197 -6.86 -4.93 2.65
CA ASP A 197 -5.43 -4.65 2.79
C ASP A 197 -4.83 -4.08 1.50
N ASP A 198 -5.33 -4.52 0.33
CA ASP A 198 -4.86 -4.05 -0.98
C ASP A 198 -5.48 -2.71 -1.41
N ALA A 199 -6.60 -2.32 -0.79
CA ALA A 199 -7.36 -1.14 -1.17
C ALA A 199 -7.31 0.01 -0.16
N ILE A 200 -6.80 -0.21 1.07
CA ILE A 200 -6.82 0.78 2.15
C ILE A 200 -6.11 2.11 1.78
N ASP A 201 -5.12 2.08 0.89
CA ASP A 201 -4.42 3.27 0.39
C ASP A 201 -5.13 3.96 -0.80
N ASN A 202 -6.10 3.31 -1.45
CA ASN A 202 -6.85 3.88 -2.57
C ASN A 202 -7.87 4.91 -2.05
N PRO A 203 -7.82 6.19 -2.49
CA PRO A 203 -8.75 7.21 -2.02
C PRO A 203 -10.22 6.87 -2.23
N ASP A 204 -10.54 6.13 -3.28
CA ASP A 204 -11.91 5.75 -3.63
C ASP A 204 -12.40 4.47 -2.91
N ALA A 205 -11.51 3.80 -2.15
CA ALA A 205 -11.90 2.62 -1.38
C ALA A 205 -12.79 2.99 -0.19
N THR A 206 -13.80 2.16 0.03
CA THR A 206 -14.72 2.23 1.16
C THR A 206 -14.61 0.94 1.99
N PRO A 207 -14.66 1.04 3.33
CA PRO A 207 -14.59 -0.14 4.18
C PRO A 207 -15.93 -0.90 4.16
N ILE A 208 -15.86 -2.22 4.35
CA ILE A 208 -17.02 -3.08 4.53
C ILE A 208 -17.40 -3.03 6.02
N VAL A 209 -18.30 -2.12 6.37
CA VAL A 209 -18.66 -1.84 7.77
C VAL A 209 -19.58 -2.93 8.32
N SER A 210 -19.15 -3.57 9.40
CA SER A 210 -19.97 -4.51 10.16
C SER A 210 -20.96 -3.76 11.07
N ARG A 211 -22.13 -4.33 11.33
CA ARG A 211 -23.14 -3.72 12.23
C ARG A 211 -22.73 -3.88 13.69
N ARG A 212 -21.76 -3.08 14.13
CA ARG A 212 -21.14 -3.17 15.45
C ARG A 212 -22.08 -2.70 16.56
N THR A 213 -22.37 -3.56 17.54
CA THR A 213 -23.11 -3.19 18.74
C THR A 213 -22.15 -2.94 19.91
N LYS A 214 -22.61 -2.24 20.96
CA LYS A 214 -21.84 -2.14 22.21
C LYS A 214 -21.54 -3.53 22.78
N ARG A 215 -22.44 -4.49 22.59
CA ARG A 215 -22.34 -5.85 23.10
C ARG A 215 -21.15 -6.59 22.50
N ASP A 216 -20.89 -6.44 21.20
CA ASP A 216 -19.83 -7.18 20.50
C ASP A 216 -18.43 -6.85 21.04
N ASP A 217 -18.18 -5.58 21.36
CA ASP A 217 -16.89 -5.13 21.92
C ASP A 217 -16.65 -5.58 23.36
N PHE A 218 -17.71 -5.97 24.09
CA PHE A 218 -17.59 -6.53 25.43
C PHE A 218 -17.63 -8.07 25.41
N LEU A 219 -18.44 -8.67 24.53
CA LEU A 219 -18.60 -10.12 24.46
C LEU A 219 -17.35 -10.80 23.93
N GLY A 220 -16.69 -10.28 22.89
CA GLY A 220 -15.48 -10.91 22.32
C GLY A 220 -14.38 -11.15 23.38
N PRO A 221 -13.91 -10.10 24.07
CA PRO A 221 -12.91 -10.24 25.13
C PRO A 221 -13.39 -11.08 26.33
N VAL A 222 -14.69 -11.07 26.63
CA VAL A 222 -15.25 -11.90 27.71
C VAL A 222 -15.32 -13.37 27.29
N ILE A 223 -15.65 -13.68 26.03
CA ILE A 223 -15.67 -15.05 25.49
C ILE A 223 -14.24 -15.61 25.47
N GLU A 224 -13.28 -14.89 24.90
CA GLU A 224 -11.86 -15.32 24.91
C GLU A 224 -11.33 -15.50 26.34
N ARG A 225 -11.63 -14.56 27.24
CA ARG A 225 -11.24 -14.70 28.65
C ARG A 225 -11.88 -15.94 29.25
N ARG A 226 -13.15 -16.21 29.00
CA ARG A 226 -13.86 -17.39 29.51
C ARG A 226 -13.28 -18.69 28.97
N GLU A 227 -12.95 -18.75 27.68
CA GLU A 227 -12.28 -19.91 27.07
C GLU A 227 -10.92 -20.16 27.74
N LYS A 228 -10.10 -19.12 27.92
CA LYS A 228 -8.83 -19.21 28.66
C LYS A 228 -9.01 -19.63 30.12
N VAL A 229 -10.02 -19.08 30.80
CA VAL A 229 -10.36 -19.48 32.17
C VAL A 229 -10.77 -20.95 32.23
N PHE A 230 -11.55 -21.43 31.26
CA PHE A 230 -11.98 -22.82 31.17
C PHE A 230 -10.80 -23.76 30.93
N GLU A 231 -9.91 -23.43 29.99
CA GLU A 231 -8.69 -24.18 29.69
C GLU A 231 -7.78 -24.29 30.93
N LEU A 232 -7.45 -23.16 31.57
CA LEU A 232 -6.59 -23.13 32.76
C LEU A 232 -7.24 -23.85 33.95
N THR A 233 -8.57 -23.83 34.05
CA THR A 233 -9.32 -24.60 35.05
C THR A 233 -9.21 -26.10 34.80
N ARG A 234 -9.29 -26.56 33.55
CA ARG A 234 -9.07 -27.98 33.19
C ARG A 234 -7.64 -28.43 33.48
N ASN A 235 -6.67 -27.51 33.38
CA ASN A 235 -5.28 -27.76 33.74
C ASN A 235 -5.01 -27.73 35.27
N GLY A 236 -6.06 -27.59 36.10
CA GLY A 236 -5.96 -27.73 37.55
C GLY A 236 -5.54 -26.46 38.30
N LEU A 237 -5.46 -25.30 37.64
CA LEU A 237 -5.09 -24.06 38.31
C LEU A 237 -6.24 -23.56 39.22
N SER A 238 -5.88 -22.98 40.37
CA SER A 238 -6.84 -22.31 41.25
C SER A 238 -7.29 -20.97 40.68
N SER A 239 -8.44 -20.45 41.13
CA SER A 239 -8.95 -19.15 40.67
C SER A 239 -7.94 -18.01 40.90
N ALA A 240 -7.13 -18.08 41.97
CA ALA A 240 -6.11 -17.10 42.29
C ALA A 240 -4.93 -17.14 41.30
N GLN A 241 -4.46 -18.33 40.91
CA GLN A 241 -3.39 -18.49 39.92
C GLN A 241 -3.82 -18.02 38.53
N ILE A 242 -5.06 -18.33 38.14
CA ILE A 242 -5.62 -17.87 36.85
C ILE A 242 -5.77 -16.34 36.85
N ALA A 243 -6.24 -15.76 37.96
CA ALA A 243 -6.39 -14.31 38.11
C ALA A 243 -5.05 -13.59 37.94
N ASP A 244 -4.00 -14.09 38.59
CA ASP A 244 -2.63 -13.57 38.47
C ASP A 244 -2.11 -13.68 37.04
N GLN A 245 -2.26 -14.85 36.41
CA GLN A 245 -1.79 -15.10 35.04
C GLN A 245 -2.51 -14.26 33.98
N LEU A 246 -3.82 -14.02 34.14
CA LEU A 246 -4.62 -13.23 33.21
C LEU A 246 -4.67 -11.74 33.57
N GLY A 247 -4.08 -11.33 34.70
CA GLY A 247 -4.08 -9.94 35.17
C GLY A 247 -5.48 -9.38 35.48
N VAL A 248 -6.39 -10.22 36.00
CA VAL A 248 -7.78 -9.83 36.31
C VAL A 248 -8.15 -10.16 37.76
N ASP A 249 -9.18 -9.50 38.28
CA ASP A 249 -9.64 -9.72 39.65
C ASP A 249 -10.13 -11.17 39.88
N PRO A 250 -9.76 -11.84 40.99
CA PRO A 250 -10.20 -13.20 41.30
C PRO A 250 -11.72 -13.42 41.28
N ARG A 251 -12.52 -12.40 41.62
CA ARG A 251 -13.99 -12.45 41.56
C ARG A 251 -14.49 -12.57 40.11
N THR A 252 -13.73 -12.07 39.14
CA THR A 252 -14.04 -12.20 37.72
C THR A 252 -13.85 -13.64 37.26
N ILE A 253 -12.78 -14.31 37.70
CA ILE A 253 -12.52 -15.73 37.41
C ILE A 253 -13.63 -16.62 37.99
N THR A 254 -14.03 -16.38 39.24
CA THR A 254 -15.13 -17.13 39.88
C THR A 254 -16.44 -16.97 39.11
N ARG A 255 -16.74 -15.75 38.63
CA ARG A 255 -17.93 -15.49 37.82
C ARG A 255 -17.90 -16.23 36.47
N ASP A 256 -16.74 -16.25 35.81
CA ASP A 256 -16.59 -16.91 34.51
C ASP A 256 -16.64 -18.44 34.63
N ARG A 257 -16.11 -19.03 35.72
CA ARG A 257 -16.28 -20.45 36.04
C ARG A 257 -17.74 -20.83 36.26
N GLY A 258 -18.47 -20.03 37.03
CA GLY A 258 -19.90 -20.28 37.30
C GLY A 258 -20.80 -20.09 36.09
N ALA A 259 -20.32 -19.47 35.02
CA ALA A 259 -21.06 -19.33 33.76
C ALA A 259 -20.79 -20.46 32.74
N ALA A 260 -19.83 -21.35 33.03
CA ALA A 260 -19.45 -22.48 32.18
C ALA A 260 -19.89 -23.85 32.78
N ALA A 261 -20.52 -23.84 33.96
CA ALA A 261 -21.18 -24.98 34.59
C ALA A 261 -22.68 -24.97 34.23
#